data_AF-A0A7E6DAL4-F1
#
_entry.id   AF-A0A7E6DAL4-F1
#
_cell.length_a   1.000
_cell.length_b   1.000
_cell.length_c   1.000
_cell.angle_alpha   90.00
_cell.angle_beta   90.00
_cell.angle_gamma   90.00
#
_symmetry.space_group_name_H-M   'P 1'
#
loop_
_entity.id
_entity.type
_entity.pdbx_description
1 polymer ?
#
loop_
_entity_poly.entity_id
_entity_poly.type
_entity_poly.pdbx_seq_one_letter_code
_entity_poly.pdbx_strand_id
1 'polypeptide(L)'
;MRMFTLPGHHAKLTCIEEKSELKGATWNCCPIGWRVFQSNCYFPFNDNKTWAESERNCAGLGAHLATINTEAEQNFIIQYLDRQFSYFLGLSCQNPEGQWQWVDRTPFNPHMVL
;
A
#
# COMPACT_ATOMS: atom_id res chain seq x y z
N MET A 1 0.26 19.55 20.14
CA MET A 1 -0.46 18.80 19.08
C MET A 1 0.10 19.21 17.74
N ARG A 2 0.78 18.30 17.03
CA ARG A 2 1.15 18.54 15.63
C ARG A 2 -0.09 18.24 14.79
N MET A 3 -0.69 19.26 14.21
CA MET A 3 -1.77 19.10 13.23
C MET A 3 -1.11 18.63 11.92
N PHE A 4 -1.36 17.38 11.54
CA PHE A 4 -1.01 16.91 10.20
C PHE A 4 -2.02 17.51 9.23
N THR A 5 -1.58 18.48 8.42
CA THR A 5 -2.34 18.91 7.24
C THR A 5 -2.36 17.78 6.24
N LEU A 6 -3.52 17.19 6.01
CA LEU A 6 -3.70 16.14 5.00
C LEU A 6 -3.41 16.73 3.61
N PRO A 7 -2.66 16.02 2.75
CA PRO A 7 -2.54 16.38 1.35
C PRO A 7 -3.94 16.51 0.74
N GLY A 8 -4.17 17.55 -0.09
CA GLY A 8 -5.49 17.92 -0.62
C GLY A 8 -6.25 16.86 -1.44
N HIS A 9 -5.68 15.66 -1.62
CA HIS A 9 -6.29 14.53 -2.33
C HIS A 9 -7.24 13.70 -1.44
N HIS A 10 -7.19 13.84 -0.10
CA HIS A 10 -7.99 13.05 0.83
C HIS A 10 -8.73 13.92 1.85
N ALA A 11 -9.91 14.42 1.45
CA ALA A 11 -10.73 15.30 2.28
C ALA A 11 -11.44 14.61 3.45
N LYS A 12 -11.45 13.26 3.49
CA LYS A 12 -12.11 12.49 4.55
C LYS A 12 -11.36 11.18 4.83
N LEU A 13 -11.24 10.85 6.12
CA LEU A 13 -10.53 9.68 6.62
C LEU A 13 -11.45 8.71 7.36
N THR A 14 -11.08 7.43 7.36
CA THR A 14 -11.56 6.38 8.25
C THR A 14 -10.42 6.01 9.20
N CYS A 15 -10.69 6.02 10.51
CA CYS A 15 -9.69 5.71 11.53
C CYS A 15 -10.09 4.45 12.32
N ILE A 16 -9.11 3.59 12.60
CA ILE A 16 -9.26 2.38 13.42
C ILE A 16 -8.37 2.52 14.64
N GLU A 17 -8.92 2.21 15.82
CA GLU A 17 -8.17 2.21 17.08
C GLU A 17 -7.30 0.95 17.18
N GLU A 18 -6.00 1.15 17.38
CA GLU A 18 -5.05 0.11 17.72
C GLU A 18 -4.95 -0.01 19.24
N LYS A 19 -5.42 -1.14 19.78
CA LYS A 19 -5.36 -1.43 21.22
C LYS A 19 -3.93 -1.75 21.62
N SER A 20 -3.21 -0.77 22.17
CA SER A 20 -1.89 -0.97 22.79
C SER A 20 -2.03 -1.21 24.29
N GLU A 21 -1.35 -2.24 24.81
CA GLU A 21 -1.31 -2.57 26.25
C GLU A 21 -0.50 -1.56 27.08
N LEU A 22 0.28 -0.68 26.44
CA LEU A 22 1.12 0.31 27.09
C LEU A 22 0.70 1.74 26.70
N LYS A 23 -0.22 2.30 27.51
CA LYS A 23 -0.62 3.73 27.61
C LYS A 23 -0.85 4.49 26.29
N GLY A 24 -2.12 4.47 25.84
CA GLY A 24 -2.70 5.42 24.90
C GLY A 24 -3.34 4.74 23.69
N ALA A 25 -4.49 5.25 23.26
CA ALA A 25 -5.13 4.80 22.02
C ALA A 25 -4.38 5.40 20.82
N THR A 26 -3.76 4.56 20.00
CA THR A 26 -3.21 4.96 18.69
C THR A 26 -4.28 4.75 17.64
N TRP A 27 -4.46 5.72 16.74
CA TRP A 27 -5.43 5.63 15.65
C TRP A 27 -4.72 5.55 14.32
N ASN A 28 -4.94 4.47 13.57
CA ASN A 28 -4.47 4.32 12.20
C ASN A 28 -5.57 4.81 11.26
N CYS A 29 -5.29 5.87 10.52
CA CYS A 29 -6.26 6.54 9.67
C CYS A 29 -5.86 6.45 8.19
N CYS A 30 -6.82 6.07 7.35
CA CYS A 30 -6.64 6.03 5.89
C CYS A 30 -7.72 6.84 5.19
N PRO A 31 -7.52 7.23 3.93
CA PRO A 31 -8.58 7.84 3.14
C PRO A 31 -9.81 6.93 3.04
N ILE A 32 -10.99 7.54 2.95
CA ILE A 32 -12.22 6.74 2.79
C ILE A 32 -12.14 5.83 1.57
N GLY A 33 -12.58 4.58 1.75
CA GLY A 33 -12.56 3.56 0.71
C GLY A 33 -11.25 2.77 0.66
N TRP A 34 -10.21 3.21 1.36
CA TRP A 34 -8.96 2.46 1.50
C TRP A 34 -9.06 1.44 2.62
N ARG A 35 -8.30 0.35 2.49
CA ARG A 35 -8.19 -0.72 3.49
C ARG A 35 -7.03 -0.40 4.42
N VAL A 36 -7.29 -0.43 5.73
CA VAL A 36 -6.27 -0.17 6.76
C VAL A 36 -5.70 -1.49 7.21
N PHE A 37 -4.38 -1.62 7.17
CA PHE A 37 -3.68 -2.72 7.81
C PHE A 37 -2.40 -2.20 8.46
N GLN A 38 -2.31 -2.40 9.78
CA GLN A 38 -1.26 -1.79 10.61
C GLN A 38 -1.22 -0.27 10.34
N SER A 39 -0.05 0.27 10.00
CA SER A 39 0.16 1.70 9.72
C SER A 39 0.01 2.07 8.23
N ASN A 40 -0.47 1.15 7.38
CA ASN A 40 -0.53 1.33 5.93
C ASN A 40 -1.97 1.33 5.39
N CYS A 41 -2.14 1.96 4.23
CA CYS A 41 -3.40 2.09 3.52
C CYS A 41 -3.31 1.46 2.12
N TYR A 42 -4.28 0.63 1.76
CA TYR A 42 -4.30 -0.08 0.48
C TYR A 42 -5.58 0.19 -0.31
N PHE A 43 -5.45 0.29 -1.63
CA PHE A 43 -6.60 0.45 -2.52
C PHE A 43 -6.39 -0.38 -3.80
N PRO A 44 -7.13 -1.49 -3.99
CA PRO A 44 -7.06 -2.26 -5.21
C PRO A 44 -7.80 -1.52 -6.34
N PHE A 45 -7.13 -1.35 -7.48
CA PHE A 45 -7.73 -0.86 -8.71
C PHE A 45 -8.00 -2.03 -9.66
N ASN A 46 -9.24 -2.13 -10.15
CA ASN A 46 -9.67 -3.20 -11.07
C ASN A 46 -9.68 -2.70 -12.52
N ASP A 47 -8.63 -1.98 -12.93
CA ASP A 47 -8.50 -1.44 -14.27
C ASP A 47 -7.27 -2.00 -15.00
N ASN A 48 -7.40 -2.13 -16.31
CA ASN A 48 -6.30 -2.61 -17.15
C ASN A 48 -5.41 -1.43 -17.52
N LYS A 49 -4.23 -1.37 -16.89
CA LYS A 49 -3.16 -0.42 -17.16
C LYS A 49 -1.84 -1.15 -17.32
N THR A 50 -0.84 -0.52 -17.94
CA THR A 50 0.54 -1.02 -17.83
C THR A 50 1.08 -0.74 -16.42
N TRP A 51 2.09 -1.50 -15.99
CA TRP A 51 2.74 -1.28 -14.69
C TRP A 51 3.14 0.20 -14.47
N ALA A 52 3.71 0.84 -15.48
CA ALA A 52 4.15 2.23 -15.41
C ALA A 52 2.98 3.23 -15.31
N GLU A 53 1.85 2.93 -15.96
CA GLU A 53 0.63 3.74 -15.83
C GLU A 53 -0.04 3.55 -14.47
N SER A 54 -0.03 2.33 -13.92
CA SER A 54 -0.54 2.04 -12.59
C SER A 54 0.27 2.77 -11.52
N GLU A 55 1.61 2.71 -11.57
CA GLU A 55 2.47 3.46 -10.65
C GLU A 55 2.25 4.97 -10.76
N ARG A 56 2.12 5.51 -11.98
CA ARG A 56 1.82 6.94 -12.18
C ARG A 56 0.46 7.32 -11.58
N ASN A 57 -0.54 6.43 -11.65
CA ASN A 57 -1.85 6.65 -11.06
C ASN A 57 -1.76 6.67 -9.52
N CYS A 58 -1.08 5.69 -8.93
CA CYS A 58 -0.82 5.65 -7.48
C CYS A 58 -0.08 6.90 -7.01
N ALA A 59 1.00 7.29 -7.70
CA ALA A 59 1.78 8.49 -7.38
C ALA A 59 0.94 9.78 -7.47
N GLY A 60 0.01 9.86 -8.43
CA GLY A 60 -0.95 10.95 -8.53
C GLY A 60 -1.90 11.07 -7.34
N LEU A 61 -2.07 9.99 -6.56
CA LEU A 61 -2.84 9.96 -5.32
C LEU A 61 -1.94 10.12 -4.07
N GLY A 62 -0.64 10.37 -4.23
CA GLY A 62 0.31 10.41 -3.13
C GLY A 62 0.63 9.04 -2.54
N ALA A 63 0.43 7.96 -3.31
CA ALA A 63 0.71 6.58 -2.96
C ALA A 63 1.67 5.93 -3.96
N HIS A 64 1.96 4.65 -3.77
CA HIS A 64 2.75 3.84 -4.69
C HIS A 64 2.05 2.49 -4.93
N LEU A 65 2.45 1.78 -5.98
CA LEU A 65 2.11 0.37 -6.10
C LEU A 65 2.54 -0.38 -4.83
N ALA A 66 1.70 -1.32 -4.39
CA ALA A 66 1.86 -1.96 -3.09
C ALA A 66 3.19 -2.73 -3.00
N THR A 67 3.92 -2.47 -1.91
CA THR A 67 5.01 -3.32 -1.46
C THR A 67 4.46 -4.32 -0.45
N ILE A 68 4.83 -5.59 -0.59
CA ILE A 68 4.41 -6.65 0.33
C ILE A 68 5.65 -7.17 1.04
N ASN A 69 5.71 -6.96 2.35
CA ASN A 69 6.84 -7.24 3.23
C ASN A 69 6.57 -8.40 4.19
N THR A 70 5.30 -8.76 4.39
CA THR A 70 4.94 -9.85 5.31
C THR A 70 3.83 -10.73 4.75
N GLU A 71 3.82 -12.00 5.16
CA GLU A 71 2.71 -12.91 4.83
C GLU A 71 1.38 -12.40 5.39
N ALA A 72 1.39 -11.74 6.55
CA ALA A 72 0.19 -11.16 7.15
C ALA A 72 -0.41 -10.04 6.27
N GLU A 73 0.44 -9.22 5.67
CA GLU A 73 0.05 -8.16 4.73
C GLU A 73 -0.51 -8.73 3.42
N GLN A 74 0.14 -9.77 2.87
CA GLN A 74 -0.37 -10.54 1.73
C GLN A 74 -1.76 -11.14 2.05
N ASN A 75 -1.86 -11.87 3.16
CA ASN A 75 -3.10 -12.51 3.60
C ASN A 75 -4.22 -11.50 3.87
N PHE A 76 -3.88 -10.28 4.30
CA PHE A 76 -4.84 -9.20 4.43
C PHE A 76 -5.33 -8.70 3.06
N ILE A 77 -4.42 -8.37 2.14
CA ILE A 77 -4.81 -7.70 0.89
C ILE A 77 -5.62 -8.61 -0.03
N ILE A 78 -5.27 -9.91 -0.10
CA ILE A 78 -5.96 -10.88 -0.97
C ILE A 78 -7.45 -11.05 -0.66
N GLN A 79 -7.88 -10.71 0.56
CA GLN A 79 -9.30 -10.74 0.95
C GLN A 79 -10.13 -9.68 0.23
N TYR A 80 -9.48 -8.64 -0.30
CA TYR A 80 -10.12 -7.52 -0.99
C TYR A 80 -9.86 -7.50 -2.50
N LEU A 81 -9.17 -8.51 -3.02
CA LEU A 81 -8.90 -8.64 -4.45
C LEU A 81 -10.02 -9.43 -5.13
N ASP A 82 -10.47 -8.91 -6.27
CA ASP A 82 -11.31 -9.68 -7.19
C ASP A 82 -10.45 -10.69 -7.95
N ARG A 83 -10.83 -11.97 -7.85
CA ARG A 83 -10.13 -13.11 -8.47
C ARG A 83 -10.16 -13.09 -10.00
N GLN A 84 -10.99 -12.26 -10.62
CA GLN A 84 -11.03 -12.09 -12.07
C GLN A 84 -9.89 -11.23 -12.62
N PHE A 85 -9.18 -10.50 -11.75
CA PHE A 85 -8.12 -9.55 -12.14
C PHE A 85 -6.75 -10.00 -11.63
N SER A 86 -5.71 -9.56 -12.34
CA SER A 86 -4.33 -9.58 -11.85
C SER A 86 -3.94 -8.17 -11.43
N TYR A 87 -3.24 -8.05 -10.30
CA TYR A 87 -2.88 -6.77 -9.70
C TYR A 87 -1.37 -6.59 -9.76
N PHE A 88 -0.93 -5.41 -10.23
CA PHE A 88 0.49 -5.07 -10.17
C PHE A 88 0.91 -4.77 -8.73
N LEU A 89 2.09 -5.27 -8.39
CA LEU A 89 2.82 -4.88 -7.18
C LEU A 89 3.94 -3.91 -7.55
N GLY A 90 4.49 -3.25 -6.54
CA GLY A 90 5.57 -2.30 -6.65
C GLY A 90 6.92 -2.90 -7.04
N LEU A 91 7.00 -4.21 -7.22
CA LEU A 91 8.25 -4.90 -7.53
C LEU A 91 8.54 -4.82 -9.04
N SER A 92 9.69 -4.26 -9.40
CA SER A 92 10.10 -4.14 -10.79
C SER A 92 11.57 -4.50 -10.99
N CYS A 93 11.88 -4.99 -12.20
CA CYS A 93 13.24 -5.30 -12.64
C CYS A 93 13.53 -4.48 -13.90
N GLN A 94 13.63 -3.15 -13.75
CA GLN A 94 13.84 -2.22 -14.86
C GLN A 94 15.26 -1.65 -14.90
N ASN A 95 16.10 -1.95 -13.92
CA ASN A 95 17.47 -1.46 -13.93
C ASN A 95 18.33 -2.29 -14.90
N PRO A 96 19.40 -1.70 -15.49
CA PRO A 96 20.30 -2.41 -16.40
C PRO A 96 20.99 -3.62 -15.76
N GLU A 97 21.03 -3.67 -14.43
CA GLU A 97 21.66 -4.72 -13.62
C GLU A 97 20.75 -5.95 -13.43
N GLY A 98 19.49 -5.89 -13.85
CA GLY A 98 18.54 -7.01 -13.71
C GLY A 98 18.17 -7.34 -12.25
N GLN A 99 18.26 -6.36 -11.35
CA GLN A 99 17.92 -6.53 -9.93
C GLN A 99 16.49 -6.06 -9.66
N TRP A 100 15.79 -6.84 -8.83
CA TRP A 100 14.46 -6.50 -8.34
C TRP A 100 14.50 -5.36 -7.32
N GLN A 101 13.66 -4.36 -7.52
CA GLN A 101 13.53 -3.20 -6.64
C GLN A 101 12.07 -2.82 -6.45
N TRP A 102 11.71 -2.48 -5.21
CA TRP A 102 10.42 -1.93 -4.86
C TRP A 102 10.36 -0.43 -5.15
N VAL A 103 9.21 0.06 -5.63
CA VAL A 103 8.96 1.50 -5.91
C VAL A 103 9.10 2.40 -4.69
N ASP A 104 8.82 1.88 -3.49
CA ASP A 104 8.95 2.58 -2.21
C ASP A 104 10.38 2.54 -1.65
N ARG A 105 11.32 1.91 -2.38
CA ARG A 105 12.73 1.68 -2.01
C ARG A 105 12.93 0.74 -0.82
N THR A 106 11.91 -0.04 -0.44
CA THR A 106 12.10 -1.11 0.52
C THR A 106 13.11 -2.13 -0.02
N PRO A 107 14.04 -2.65 0.80
CA PRO A 107 14.98 -3.67 0.35
C PRO A 107 14.26 -4.94 -0.13
N PHE A 108 14.63 -5.43 -1.30
CA PHE A 108 14.08 -6.68 -1.82
C PHE A 108 14.59 -7.89 -1.01
N ASN A 109 13.67 -8.72 -0.52
CA ASN A 109 13.98 -10.00 0.12
C ASN A 109 13.42 -11.17 -0.73
N PRO A 110 14.28 -11.99 -1.36
CA PRO A 110 13.84 -13.06 -2.25
C PRO A 110 13.07 -14.18 -1.52
N HIS A 111 13.19 -14.30 -0.20
CA HIS A 111 12.46 -15.31 0.58
C HIS A 111 11.02 -14.91 0.93
N MET A 112 10.62 -13.68 0.62
CA MET A 112 9.27 -13.15 0.91
C MET A 112 8.34 -13.13 -0.31
N VAL A 113 8.86 -13.47 -1.50
CA VAL A 113 8.06 -13.60 -2.72
C VAL A 113 7.92 -15.09 -3.02
N LEU A 114 6.89 -15.71 -2.43
CA LEU A 114 6.47 -17.08 -2.70
C LEU A 114 5.00 -17.10 -3.12
#